data_AF-A0A821QT14-F1
#
_entry.id   AF-A0A821QT14-F1
#
_cell.length_a   1.000
_cell.length_b   1.000
_cell.length_c   1.000
_cell.angle_alpha   90.00
_cell.angle_beta   90.00
_cell.angle_gamma   90.00
#
_symmetry.space_group_name_H-M   'P 1'
#
loop_
_entity.id
_entity.type
_entity.pdbx_description
1 polymer ?
#
loop_
_entity_poly.entity_id
_entity_poly.type
_entity_poly.pdbx_seq_one_letter_code
_entity_poly.pdbx_strand_id
1 'polypeptide(L)'
;MINQNWSIELWDQFDNVSKYTEKSLQFCEKYESFLKDRCTIEDDYAKALKKLTKTYAPKLKEQEEFYNKYSYTVAFCSTLKELHDLASQHEIIAENLREHAIKKIQITIKECREQRKKCLDEYNKIKRQLDKQYDLLTK
;
A
#
# COMPACT_ATOMS: atom_id res chain seq x y z
N MET A 1 35.64 5.24 -11.32
CA MET A 1 34.55 5.82 -10.51
C MET A 1 34.84 5.47 -9.06
N ILE A 2 35.03 6.47 -8.21
CA ILE A 2 35.12 6.25 -6.76
C ILE A 2 33.73 5.78 -6.33
N ASN A 3 33.66 4.57 -5.76
CA ASN A 3 32.41 3.94 -5.35
C ASN A 3 31.92 4.68 -4.09
N GLN A 4 30.91 5.56 -4.24
CA GLN A 4 30.37 6.31 -3.11
C GLN A 4 29.79 5.32 -2.09
N ASN A 5 30.39 5.29 -0.90
CA ASN A 5 30.01 4.39 0.18
C ASN A 5 29.73 5.19 1.45
N TRP A 6 28.53 5.02 2.01
CA TRP A 6 28.10 5.69 3.25
C TRP A 6 29.05 5.42 4.41
N SER A 7 29.71 4.26 4.47
CA SER A 7 30.65 3.95 5.54
C SER A 7 31.92 4.81 5.51
N ILE A 8 32.24 5.42 4.37
CA ILE A 8 33.42 6.29 4.18
C ILE A 8 32.97 7.75 4.18
N GLU A 9 31.94 8.06 3.40
CA GLU A 9 31.50 9.44 3.15
C GLU A 9 30.67 10.03 4.31
N LEU A 10 30.06 9.19 5.16
CA LEU A 10 29.12 9.61 6.22
C LEU A 10 29.57 9.19 7.62
N TRP A 11 30.88 9.02 7.84
CA TRP A 11 31.45 8.46 9.07
C TRP A 11 31.07 9.25 10.35
N ASP A 12 30.85 10.56 10.25
CA ASP A 12 30.44 11.46 11.35
C ASP A 12 28.95 11.86 11.29
N GLN A 13 28.20 11.37 10.30
CA GLN A 13 26.84 11.82 10.00
C GLN A 13 25.74 10.95 10.61
N PHE A 14 26.02 10.24 11.70
CA PHE A 14 25.08 9.27 12.29
C PHE A 14 23.69 9.87 12.55
N ASP A 15 23.61 11.06 13.15
CA ASP A 15 22.31 11.70 13.47
C ASP A 15 21.50 11.99 12.21
N ASN A 16 22.15 12.39 11.13
CA ASN A 16 21.50 12.65 9.84
C ASN A 16 20.99 11.34 9.22
N VAL A 17 21.78 10.27 9.28
CA VAL A 17 21.36 8.93 8.82
C VAL A 17 20.21 8.38 9.67
N SER A 18 20.26 8.55 10.99
CA SER A 18 19.19 8.14 11.91
C SER A 18 17.87 8.86 11.64
N LYS A 19 17.93 10.18 11.40
CA LYS A 19 16.76 10.98 10.98
C LYS A 19 16.27 10.62 9.59
N TYR A 20 17.17 10.36 8.64
CA TYR A 20 16.81 9.95 7.28
C TYR A 20 16.05 8.63 7.27
N THR A 21 16.55 7.62 7.98
CA THR A 21 15.90 6.30 8.08
C THR A 21 14.54 6.37 8.78
N GLU A 22 14.37 7.25 9.77
CA GLU A 22 13.07 7.54 10.39
C GLU A 22 12.08 8.15 9.39
N LYS A 23 12.49 9.19 8.66
CA LYS A 23 11.64 9.84 7.65
C LYS A 23 11.23 8.88 6.52
N SER A 24 12.13 8.00 6.11
CA SER A 24 11.82 6.97 5.12
C SER A 24 10.77 5.99 5.62
N LEU A 25 10.84 5.56 6.89
CA LEU A 25 9.79 4.74 7.51
C LEU A 25 8.44 5.46 7.55
N GLN A 26 8.42 6.72 7.97
CA GLN A 26 7.20 7.55 7.99
C GLN A 26 6.59 7.70 6.59
N PHE A 27 7.42 7.83 5.55
CA PHE A 27 6.95 7.86 4.17
C PHE A 27 6.32 6.52 3.77
N CYS A 28 6.93 5.39 4.12
CA CYS A 28 6.36 4.07 3.85
C CYS A 28 5.00 3.89 4.54
N GLU A 29 4.84 4.34 5.79
CA GLU A 29 3.56 4.33 6.51
C GLU A 29 2.51 5.21 5.82
N LYS A 30 2.90 6.41 5.36
CA LYS A 30 2.02 7.27 4.56
C LYS A 30 1.59 6.60 3.26
N TYR A 31 2.50 5.90 2.60
CA TYR A 31 2.21 5.18 1.37
C TYR A 31 1.30 3.96 1.62
N GLU A 32 1.47 3.25 2.74
CA GLU A 32 0.54 2.21 3.18
C GLU A 32 -0.88 2.77 3.38
N SER A 33 -1.02 3.89 4.08
CA SER A 33 -2.31 4.58 4.25
C SER A 33 -2.93 4.95 2.91
N PHE A 34 -2.15 5.51 1.99
CA PHE A 34 -2.62 5.82 0.64
C PHE A 34 -3.17 4.57 -0.09
N LEU A 35 -2.48 3.43 0.00
CA LEU A 35 -2.96 2.19 -0.60
C LEU A 35 -4.26 1.69 0.03
N LYS A 36 -4.41 1.84 1.36
CA LYS A 36 -5.66 1.52 2.07
C LYS A 36 -6.81 2.39 1.61
N ASP A 37 -6.60 3.70 1.52
CA ASP A 37 -7.62 4.64 1.05
C ASP A 37 -8.04 4.32 -0.40
N ARG A 38 -7.05 4.04 -1.27
CA ARG A 38 -7.32 3.60 -2.64
C ARG A 38 -8.14 2.31 -2.67
N CYS A 39 -7.79 1.31 -1.86
CA CYS A 39 -8.52 0.05 -1.76
C CYS A 39 -9.98 0.27 -1.36
N THR A 40 -10.26 1.16 -0.40
CA THR A 40 -11.62 1.54 -0.02
C THR A 40 -12.40 2.20 -1.16
N ILE A 41 -11.76 3.10 -1.91
CA ILE A 41 -12.38 3.75 -3.09
C ILE A 41 -12.80 2.71 -4.14
N GLU A 42 -11.92 1.76 -4.45
CA GLU A 42 -12.19 0.69 -5.43
C GLU A 42 -13.36 -0.20 -4.98
N ASP A 43 -13.38 -0.60 -3.70
CA ASP A 43 -14.47 -1.39 -3.11
C ASP A 43 -15.82 -0.66 -3.18
N ASP A 44 -15.84 0.62 -2.81
CA ASP A 44 -17.07 1.39 -2.75
C ASP A 44 -17.60 1.71 -4.15
N TYR A 45 -16.72 1.98 -5.11
CA TYR A 45 -17.08 2.13 -6.50
C TYR A 45 -17.69 0.85 -7.08
N ALA A 46 -17.05 -0.29 -6.85
CA ALA A 46 -17.57 -1.59 -7.28
C ALA A 46 -18.96 -1.89 -6.68
N LYS A 47 -19.14 -1.68 -5.36
CA LYS A 47 -20.43 -1.86 -4.68
C LYS A 47 -21.51 -0.96 -5.27
N ALA A 48 -21.19 0.30 -5.54
CA ALA A 48 -22.13 1.25 -6.14
C ALA A 48 -22.59 0.79 -7.53
N LEU A 49 -21.66 0.36 -8.39
CA LEU A 49 -21.97 -0.14 -9.72
C LEU A 49 -22.78 -1.44 -9.69
N LYS A 50 -22.43 -2.41 -8.83
CA LYS A 50 -23.21 -3.65 -8.67
C LYS A 50 -24.63 -3.39 -8.17
N LYS A 51 -24.78 -2.46 -7.24
CA LYS A 51 -26.11 -2.03 -6.77
C LYS A 51 -26.91 -1.43 -7.93
N LEU A 52 -26.29 -0.55 -8.71
CA LEU A 52 -26.90 0.08 -9.88
C LEU A 52 -27.37 -0.97 -10.89
N THR A 53 -26.50 -1.88 -11.31
CA THR A 53 -26.85 -2.90 -12.32
C THR A 53 -27.93 -3.84 -11.82
N LYS A 54 -27.91 -4.21 -10.53
CA LYS A 54 -28.99 -5.01 -9.91
C LYS A 54 -30.32 -4.27 -9.83
N THR A 55 -30.32 -2.96 -9.59
CA THR A 55 -31.55 -2.14 -9.54
C THR A 55 -32.25 -2.09 -10.89
N TYR A 56 -31.51 -2.05 -11.98
CA TYR A 56 -32.05 -1.94 -13.34
C TYR A 56 -32.13 -3.25 -14.12
N ALA A 57 -31.65 -4.36 -13.54
CA ALA A 57 -31.75 -5.68 -14.15
C ALA A 57 -33.23 -6.10 -14.33
N PRO A 58 -33.59 -6.74 -15.45
CA PRO A 58 -34.96 -7.23 -15.68
C PRO A 58 -35.41 -8.19 -14.59
N LYS A 59 -36.65 -8.06 -14.12
CA LYS A 59 -37.24 -9.03 -13.19
C LYS A 59 -37.45 -10.36 -13.89
N LEU A 60 -37.51 -11.46 -13.15
CA LEU A 60 -37.74 -12.82 -13.68
C LEU A 60 -38.90 -12.90 -14.69
N LYS A 61 -40.00 -12.19 -14.42
CA LYS A 61 -41.20 -12.17 -15.29
C LYS A 61 -41.02 -11.38 -16.59
N GLU A 62 -40.01 -10.52 -16.66
CA GLU A 62 -39.74 -9.59 -17.76
C GLU A 62 -38.56 -10.07 -18.63
N GLN A 63 -37.88 -11.15 -18.24
CA GLN A 63 -36.66 -11.61 -18.93
C GLN A 63 -36.89 -11.96 -20.40
N GLU A 64 -37.98 -12.67 -20.72
CA GLU A 64 -38.26 -13.05 -22.11
C GLU A 64 -38.41 -11.83 -23.02
N GLU A 65 -39.10 -10.79 -22.54
CA GLU A 65 -39.26 -9.53 -23.27
C GLU A 65 -37.93 -8.77 -23.40
N PHE A 66 -37.16 -8.68 -22.33
CA PHE A 66 -35.91 -7.93 -22.34
C PHE A 66 -34.77 -8.59 -23.12
N TYR A 67 -34.68 -9.92 -23.08
CA TYR A 67 -33.58 -10.67 -23.68
C TYR A 67 -33.87 -11.21 -25.09
N ASN A 68 -35.14 -11.32 -25.51
CA ASN A 68 -35.47 -12.00 -26.77
C ASN A 68 -36.41 -11.23 -27.71
N LYS A 69 -37.00 -10.10 -27.30
CA LYS A 69 -38.06 -9.44 -28.10
C LYS A 69 -37.58 -8.26 -28.94
N TYR A 70 -36.82 -7.33 -28.36
CA TYR A 70 -36.40 -6.11 -29.06
C TYR A 70 -34.90 -5.86 -28.97
N SER A 71 -34.31 -5.35 -30.06
CA SER A 71 -32.87 -5.08 -30.14
C SER A 71 -32.38 -4.08 -29.09
N TYR A 72 -33.18 -3.05 -28.79
CA TYR A 72 -32.80 -2.02 -27.81
C TYR A 72 -32.81 -2.55 -26.37
N THR A 73 -33.72 -3.47 -26.03
CA THR A 73 -33.74 -4.09 -24.68
C THR A 73 -32.57 -5.04 -24.51
N VAL A 74 -32.25 -5.81 -25.55
CA VAL A 74 -31.06 -6.68 -25.56
C VAL A 74 -29.78 -5.87 -25.40
N ALA A 75 -29.63 -4.76 -26.15
CA ALA A 75 -28.48 -3.88 -26.03
C ALA A 75 -28.33 -3.25 -24.63
N PHE A 76 -29.45 -2.85 -24.01
CA PHE A 76 -29.46 -2.35 -22.64
C PHE A 76 -29.02 -3.43 -21.64
N CYS A 77 -29.55 -4.64 -21.75
CA CYS A 77 -29.15 -5.78 -20.91
C CYS A 77 -27.67 -6.12 -21.05
N SER A 78 -27.13 -6.08 -22.27
CA SER A 78 -25.69 -6.25 -22.51
C SER A 78 -24.87 -5.15 -21.82
N THR A 79 -25.33 -3.90 -21.89
CA THR A 79 -24.67 -2.77 -21.20
C THR A 79 -24.66 -2.96 -19.68
N LEU A 80 -25.78 -3.41 -19.09
CA LEU A 80 -25.86 -3.72 -17.66
C LEU A 80 -24.89 -4.84 -17.26
N LYS A 81 -24.75 -5.87 -18.10
CA LYS A 81 -23.81 -6.97 -17.88
C LYS A 81 -22.37 -6.47 -17.90
N GLU A 82 -21.97 -5.74 -18.95
CA GLU A 82 -20.62 -5.17 -19.05
C GLU A 82 -20.30 -4.27 -17.85
N LEU A 83 -21.26 -3.47 -17.40
CA LEU A 83 -21.07 -2.62 -16.22
C LEU A 83 -20.92 -3.44 -14.92
N HIS A 84 -21.62 -4.56 -14.79
CA HIS A 84 -21.48 -5.47 -13.66
C HIS A 84 -20.12 -6.18 -13.68
N ASP A 85 -19.66 -6.59 -14.86
CA ASP A 85 -18.36 -7.22 -15.05
C ASP A 85 -17.22 -6.23 -14.76
N LEU A 86 -17.36 -4.97 -15.19
CA LEU A 86 -16.45 -3.88 -14.81
C LEU A 86 -16.40 -3.70 -13.29
N ALA A 87 -17.55 -3.66 -12.62
CA ALA A 87 -17.60 -3.54 -11.16
C ALA A 87 -16.88 -4.71 -10.47
N SER A 88 -16.99 -5.92 -11.02
CA SER A 88 -16.29 -7.10 -10.51
C SER A 88 -14.77 -7.00 -10.72
N GLN A 89 -14.31 -6.38 -11.80
CA GLN A 89 -12.87 -6.08 -11.99
C GLN A 89 -12.34 -5.10 -10.94
N HIS A 90 -13.12 -4.09 -10.55
CA HIS A 90 -12.75 -3.17 -9.48
C HIS A 90 -12.57 -3.88 -8.12
N GLU A 91 -13.42 -4.87 -7.79
CA GLU A 91 -13.20 -5.70 -6.60
C GLU A 91 -11.88 -6.49 -6.68
N ILE A 92 -11.56 -7.05 -7.85
CA ILE A 92 -10.30 -7.78 -8.06
C ILE A 92 -9.10 -6.84 -7.87
N ILE A 93 -9.20 -5.58 -8.31
CA ILE A 93 -8.16 -4.57 -8.07
C ILE A 93 -8.02 -4.30 -6.57
N ALA A 94 -9.13 -4.09 -5.87
CA ALA A 94 -9.15 -3.86 -4.43
C ALA A 94 -8.55 -5.04 -3.64
N GLU A 95 -8.91 -6.27 -4.02
CA GLU A 95 -8.37 -7.51 -3.46
C GLU A 95 -6.86 -7.60 -3.70
N ASN A 96 -6.40 -7.38 -4.93
CA ASN A 96 -4.97 -7.40 -5.24
C ASN A 96 -4.16 -6.36 -4.46
N LEU A 97 -4.71 -5.15 -4.29
CA LEU A 97 -4.11 -4.13 -3.44
C LEU A 97 -3.99 -4.61 -1.99
N ARG A 98 -5.05 -5.21 -1.45
CA ARG A 98 -5.10 -5.70 -0.07
C ARG A 98 -4.16 -6.88 0.15
N GLU A 99 -4.16 -7.86 -0.74
CA GLU A 99 -3.46 -9.13 -0.57
C GLU A 99 -2.00 -9.07 -0.92
N HIS A 100 -1.61 -8.26 -1.91
CA HIS A 100 -0.24 -8.22 -2.40
C HIS A 100 0.46 -6.93 -1.98
N ALA A 101 -0.10 -5.77 -2.32
CA ALA A 101 0.59 -4.50 -2.09
C ALA A 101 0.63 -4.10 -0.60
N ILE A 102 -0.53 -4.05 0.06
CA ILE A 102 -0.66 -3.62 1.45
C ILE A 102 0.01 -4.62 2.40
N LYS A 103 -0.23 -5.93 2.25
CA LYS A 103 0.46 -6.94 3.08
C LYS A 103 1.98 -6.86 2.93
N LYS A 104 2.50 -6.71 1.71
CA LYS A 104 3.95 -6.63 1.47
C LYS A 104 4.56 -5.39 2.12
N ILE A 105 3.97 -4.21 1.95
CA ILE A 105 4.52 -2.99 2.56
C ILE A 105 4.47 -3.04 4.10
N GLN A 106 3.42 -3.62 4.68
CA GLN A 106 3.33 -3.81 6.14
C GLN A 106 4.47 -4.70 6.67
N ILE A 107 4.76 -5.79 5.97
CA ILE A 107 5.89 -6.67 6.30
C ILE A 107 7.20 -5.89 6.20
N THR A 108 7.43 -5.19 5.09
CA THR A 108 8.66 -4.39 4.89
C THR A 108 8.83 -3.30 5.96
N ILE A 109 7.78 -2.56 6.30
CA ILE A 109 7.82 -1.55 7.37
C ILE A 109 8.24 -2.19 8.70
N LYS A 110 7.66 -3.34 9.05
CA LYS A 110 7.97 -4.05 10.28
C LYS A 110 9.44 -4.49 10.32
N GLU A 111 9.92 -5.13 9.26
CA GLU A 111 11.30 -5.58 9.14
C GLU A 111 12.29 -4.42 9.20
N CYS A 112 12.04 -3.34 8.46
CA CYS A 112 12.87 -2.13 8.47
C CYS A 112 12.90 -1.48 9.86
N ARG A 113 11.77 -1.45 10.57
CA ARG A 113 11.70 -0.88 11.93
C ARG A 113 12.51 -1.71 12.92
N GLU A 114 12.41 -3.03 12.86
CA GLU A 114 13.21 -3.94 13.70
C GLU A 114 14.71 -3.82 13.41
N GLN A 115 15.09 -3.79 12.12
CA GLN A 115 16.49 -3.66 11.73
C GLN A 115 17.06 -2.30 12.15
N ARG A 116 16.31 -1.22 11.93
CA ARG A 116 16.70 0.12 12.38
C ARG A 116 16.95 0.14 13.89
N LYS A 117 16.04 -0.43 14.68
CA LYS A 117 16.21 -0.51 16.13
C LYS A 117 17.52 -1.21 16.52
N LYS A 118 17.82 -2.38 15.92
CA LYS A 118 19.07 -3.10 16.18
C LYS A 118 20.31 -2.24 15.90
N CYS A 119 20.33 -1.55 14.75
CA CYS A 119 21.45 -0.68 14.38
C CYS A 119 21.62 0.51 15.35
N LEU A 120 20.54 1.13 15.79
CA LEU A 120 20.59 2.24 16.75
C LEU A 120 21.05 1.77 18.14
N ASP A 121 20.57 0.61 18.61
CA ASP A 121 20.98 0.04 19.88
C ASP A 121 22.47 -0.31 19.89
N GLU A 122 22.98 -0.87 18.79
CA GLU A 122 24.40 -1.17 18.60
C GLU A 122 25.26 0.11 18.58
N TYR A 123 24.85 1.13 17.82
CA TYR A 123 25.54 2.43 17.83
C TYR A 123 25.60 3.01 19.24
N ASN A 124 24.47 3.06 19.95
CA ASN A 124 24.41 3.61 21.30
C ASN A 124 25.29 2.83 22.29
N LYS A 125 25.47 1.51 22.08
CA LYS A 125 26.40 0.71 22.87
C LYS A 125 27.86 1.11 22.60
N ILE A 126 28.26 1.21 21.33
CA ILE A 126 29.62 1.55 20.93
C ILE A 126 29.96 2.99 21.33
N LYS A 127 29.05 3.94 21.08
CA LYS A 127 29.23 5.35 21.45
C LYS A 127 29.45 5.53 22.94
N ARG A 128 28.64 4.87 23.79
CA ARG A 128 28.84 4.86 25.25
C ARG A 128 30.18 4.26 25.67
N GLN A 129 30.69 3.24 24.96
CA GLN A 129 32.02 2.67 25.25
C GLN A 129 33.12 3.66 24.88
N LEU A 130 33.01 4.31 23.72
CA LEU A 130 33.96 5.32 23.26
C LEU A 130 34.03 6.52 24.23
N ASP A 131 32.87 7.05 24.62
CA ASP A 131 32.80 8.20 25.52
C ASP A 131 33.44 7.88 26.88
N LYS A 132 33.24 6.66 27.41
CA LYS A 132 33.93 6.19 28.63
C LYS A 132 35.44 6.13 28.50
N GLN A 133 35.96 5.66 27.36
CA GLN A 133 37.41 5.61 27.14
C GLN A 133 37.98 7.02 27.00
N TYR A 134 37.26 7.91 26.31
CA TYR A 134 37.63 9.31 26.18
C TYR A 134 37.72 9.99 27.55
N ASP A 135 36.70 9.82 28.39
CA ASP A 135 36.67 10.36 29.76
C ASP A 135 37.85 9.87 30.63
N LEU A 136 38.28 8.61 30.45
CA LEU A 136 39.42 8.04 31.16
C LEU A 136 40.74 8.68 30.72
N LEU A 137 40.88 8.98 29.43
CA LEU A 137 42.06 9.61 28.83
C LEU A 137 42.17 11.10 29.17
N THR A 138 41.05 11.78 29.39
CA THR A 138 41.01 13.21 29.71
C THR A 138 41.07 13.52 31.21
N LYS A 139 41.17 12.49 32.06
CA LYS A 139 41.44 12.61 33.51
C LYS A 139 42.92 12.57 33.80
#